data_AF-A0A3M0ADV3-F1
#
_entry.id   AF-A0A3M0ADV3-F1
#
_cell.length_a   1.000
_cell.length_b   1.000
_cell.length_c   1.000
_cell.angle_alpha   90.00
_cell.angle_beta   90.00
_cell.angle_gamma   90.00
#
_symmetry.space_group_name_H-M   'P 1'
#
loop_
_entity.id
_entity.type
_entity.pdbx_description
1 polymer ?
#
loop_
_entity_poly.entity_id
_entity_poly.type
_entity_poly.pdbx_seq_one_letter_code
_entity_poly.pdbx_strand_id
1 'polypeptide(L)'
;MSGAITHFIKKQKSIARRALATGSRTAIHAKLLAADRIHEAILDHWGIDSVRFGVKKKHYIWFLSEYCSEYKPSYRYRYYRHIEKILKERGVWWQWKDDLEDGEWRRP
;
A
#
# COMPACT_ATOMS: atom_id res chain seq x y z
N MET A 1 15.98 -19.10 -4.58
CA MET A 1 14.95 -18.40 -3.77
C MET A 1 14.05 -17.47 -4.61
N SER A 2 13.65 -17.84 -5.84
CA SER A 2 13.04 -16.88 -6.80
C SER A 2 11.54 -17.11 -7.13
N GLY A 3 10.95 -18.22 -6.69
CA GLY A 3 9.58 -18.61 -7.09
C GLY A 3 8.46 -17.89 -6.33
N ALA A 4 8.64 -17.67 -5.02
CA ALA A 4 7.60 -17.07 -4.16
C ALA A 4 7.38 -15.57 -4.46
N ILE A 5 8.46 -14.82 -4.70
CA ILE A 5 8.44 -13.39 -5.05
C ILE A 5 7.65 -13.17 -6.36
N THR A 6 7.84 -14.03 -7.35
CA THR A 6 7.20 -13.89 -8.68
C THR A 6 5.70 -14.18 -8.64
N HIS A 7 5.27 -15.16 -7.85
CA HIS A 7 3.84 -15.49 -7.68
C HIS A 7 3.13 -14.46 -6.77
N PHE A 8 3.82 -13.92 -5.78
CA PHE A 8 3.34 -12.85 -4.90
C PHE A 8 2.97 -11.59 -5.65
N ILE A 9 3.92 -11.13 -6.46
CA ILE A 9 3.81 -9.97 -7.32
C ILE A 9 2.56 -10.15 -8.19
N LYS A 10 2.27 -11.34 -8.72
CA LYS A 10 1.03 -11.58 -9.49
C LYS A 10 -0.27 -11.41 -8.68
N LYS A 11 -0.37 -11.96 -7.45
CA LYS A 11 -1.63 -11.94 -6.65
C LYS A 11 -1.90 -10.58 -6.02
N GLN A 12 -0.89 -9.92 -5.43
CA GLN A 12 -1.05 -8.55 -4.94
C GLN A 12 -1.16 -7.55 -6.08
N LYS A 13 -0.43 -7.72 -7.20
CA LYS A 13 -0.74 -6.94 -8.40
C LYS A 13 -2.13 -7.22 -8.91
N SER A 14 -2.75 -8.39 -8.71
CA SER A 14 -4.15 -8.56 -9.11
C SER A 14 -5.09 -7.68 -8.29
N ILE A 15 -4.96 -7.67 -6.96
CA ILE A 15 -5.79 -6.82 -6.08
C ILE A 15 -5.48 -5.34 -6.29
N ALA A 16 -4.19 -4.98 -6.29
CA ALA A 16 -3.75 -3.61 -6.56
C ALA A 16 -4.14 -3.17 -7.98
N ARG A 17 -4.05 -4.04 -9.00
CA ARG A 17 -4.58 -3.74 -10.35
C ARG A 17 -6.08 -3.51 -10.27
N ARG A 18 -6.90 -4.40 -9.69
CA ARG A 18 -8.35 -4.16 -9.61
C ARG A 18 -8.68 -2.84 -8.90
N ALA A 19 -8.01 -2.56 -7.78
CA ALA A 19 -8.19 -1.34 -7.00
C ALA A 19 -7.70 -0.06 -7.71
N LEU A 20 -6.66 -0.16 -8.54
CA LEU A 20 -5.90 0.99 -9.06
C LEU A 20 -5.95 1.13 -10.59
N ALA A 21 -6.51 0.17 -11.32
CA ALA A 21 -6.62 0.11 -12.79
C ALA A 21 -7.70 1.05 -13.35
N THR A 22 -7.59 2.32 -12.98
CA THR A 22 -8.41 3.41 -13.49
C THR A 22 -7.51 4.48 -14.08
N GLY A 23 -7.87 5.00 -15.25
CA GLY A 23 -7.12 6.02 -15.97
C GLY A 23 -6.13 5.46 -17.01
N SER A 24 -5.20 6.30 -17.46
CA SER A 24 -4.22 5.95 -18.50
C SER A 24 -3.27 4.84 -18.07
N ARG A 25 -2.70 4.10 -19.04
CA ARG A 25 -1.72 3.03 -18.78
C ARG A 25 -0.56 3.51 -17.90
N THR A 26 -0.06 4.73 -18.13
CA THR A 26 1.00 5.36 -17.33
C THR A 26 0.54 5.60 -15.90
N ALA A 27 -0.67 6.11 -15.70
CA ALA A 27 -1.22 6.33 -14.36
C ALA A 27 -1.42 5.01 -13.60
N ILE A 28 -1.85 3.95 -14.29
CA ILE A 28 -1.97 2.61 -13.72
C ILE A 28 -0.59 2.08 -13.33
N HIS A 29 0.42 2.21 -14.20
CA HIS A 29 1.77 1.76 -13.91
C HIS A 29 2.37 2.47 -12.69
N ALA A 30 2.21 3.80 -12.59
CA ALA A 30 2.66 4.57 -11.44
C ALA A 30 2.00 4.11 -10.12
N LYS A 31 0.71 3.80 -10.15
CA LYS A 31 -0.01 3.28 -8.97
C LYS A 31 0.48 1.88 -8.56
N LEU A 32 0.83 1.03 -9.53
CA LEU A 32 1.40 -0.29 -9.25
C LEU A 32 2.80 -0.19 -8.66
N LEU A 33 3.64 0.71 -9.17
CA LEU A 33 4.96 0.97 -8.57
C LEU A 33 4.84 1.49 -7.13
N ALA A 34 3.85 2.34 -6.86
CA ALA A 34 3.59 2.79 -5.50
C ALA A 34 3.15 1.65 -4.58
N ALA A 35 2.33 0.71 -5.07
CA ALA A 35 1.95 -0.48 -4.32
C ALA A 35 3.17 -1.40 -4.06
N ASP A 36 4.01 -1.62 -5.08
CA ASP A 36 5.25 -2.41 -4.96
C ASP A 36 6.16 -1.76 -3.88
N ARG A 37 6.35 -0.44 -3.91
CA ARG A 37 7.13 0.29 -2.90
C ARG A 37 6.58 0.19 -1.48
N ILE A 38 5.26 0.22 -1.29
CA ILE A 38 4.65 -0.02 0.04
C ILE A 38 5.03 -1.41 0.54
N HIS A 39 4.95 -2.41 -0.33
CA HIS A 39 5.24 -3.79 0.02
C HIS A 39 6.72 -4.03 0.34
N GLU A 40 7.62 -3.48 -0.47
CA GLU A 40 9.08 -3.53 -0.25
C GLU A 40 9.43 -2.90 1.09
N ALA A 41 8.96 -1.68 1.38
CA ALA A 41 9.23 -1.01 2.64
C ALA A 41 8.77 -1.81 3.87
N ILE A 42 7.58 -2.43 3.80
CA ILE A 42 7.06 -3.26 4.88
C ILE A 42 7.85 -4.56 5.03
N LEU A 43 8.23 -5.18 3.91
CA LEU A 43 9.07 -6.38 3.91
C LEU A 43 10.45 -6.08 4.52
N ASP A 44 11.09 -5.00 4.09
CA ASP A 44 12.43 -4.63 4.53
C ASP A 44 12.48 -4.30 6.02
N HIS A 45 11.45 -3.62 6.55
CA HIS A 45 11.43 -3.27 7.98
C HIS A 45 11.00 -4.42 8.89
N TRP A 46 9.98 -5.20 8.50
CA TRP A 46 9.40 -6.22 9.40
C TRP A 46 9.86 -7.65 9.10
N GLY A 47 10.55 -7.90 7.99
CA GLY A 47 10.85 -9.25 7.51
C GLY A 47 9.60 -10.08 7.17
N ILE A 48 8.44 -9.44 7.11
CA ILE A 48 7.16 -10.13 6.90
C ILE A 48 6.91 -10.26 5.41
N ASP A 49 6.87 -11.50 4.95
CA ASP A 49 6.27 -11.81 3.66
C ASP A 49 4.77 -11.49 3.71
N SER A 50 4.43 -10.32 3.19
CA SER A 50 3.06 -9.84 3.11
C SER A 50 2.14 -10.70 2.23
N VAL A 51 2.66 -11.69 1.47
CA VAL A 51 1.86 -12.78 0.88
C VAL A 51 1.23 -13.65 1.96
N ARG A 52 2.06 -14.08 2.91
CA ARG A 52 1.88 -15.32 3.65
C ARG A 52 1.25 -15.05 5.01
N PHE A 53 1.58 -13.90 5.59
CA PHE A 53 1.09 -13.47 6.90
C PHE A 53 0.12 -12.28 6.84
N GLY A 54 0.01 -11.65 5.66
CA GLY A 54 -0.85 -10.50 5.42
C GLY A 54 -0.31 -9.19 6.01
N VAL A 55 -0.46 -8.09 5.26
CA VAL A 55 -0.22 -6.75 5.83
C VAL A 55 -1.33 -6.45 6.83
N LYS A 56 -0.96 -6.09 8.06
CA LYS A 56 -1.90 -5.65 9.11
C LYS A 56 -1.95 -4.13 9.17
N LYS A 57 -2.98 -3.59 9.82
CA LYS A 57 -3.19 -2.16 10.08
C LYS A 57 -1.91 -1.42 10.52
N LYS A 58 -1.20 -1.96 11.51
CA LYS A 58 0.04 -1.36 12.06
C LYS A 58 1.14 -1.13 11.02
N HIS A 59 1.23 -1.98 9.97
CA HIS A 59 2.26 -1.83 8.95
C HIS A 59 1.95 -0.67 8.01
N TYR A 60 0.67 -0.43 7.70
CA TYR A 60 0.26 0.72 6.89
C TYR A 60 0.39 2.04 7.68
N ILE A 61 0.08 2.03 8.98
CA ILE A 61 0.31 3.19 9.86
C ILE A 61 1.80 3.53 9.90
N TRP A 62 2.66 2.54 10.20
CA TRP A 62 4.11 2.75 10.19
C TRP A 62 4.63 3.26 8.84
N PHE A 63 4.14 2.71 7.73
CA PHE A 63 4.54 3.16 6.40
C PHE A 63 4.19 4.64 6.16
N LEU A 64 3.02 5.08 6.62
CA LEU A 64 2.56 6.45 6.45
C LEU A 64 3.19 7.42 7.45
N SER A 65 3.39 7.00 8.70
CA SER A 65 3.93 7.85 9.77
C SER A 65 5.45 7.96 9.71
N GLU A 66 6.15 6.82 9.62
CA GLU A 66 7.60 6.75 9.73
C GLU A 66 8.26 6.77 8.36
N TYR A 67 7.93 5.79 7.50
CA TYR A 67 8.62 5.63 6.22
C TYR A 67 8.39 6.81 5.27
N CYS A 68 7.17 7.36 5.26
CA CYS A 68 6.82 8.51 4.44
C CYS A 68 7.03 9.86 5.15
N SER A 69 7.63 9.90 6.36
CA SER A 69 7.88 11.13 7.11
C SER A 69 8.76 12.11 6.33
N GLU A 70 9.76 11.59 5.63
CA GLU A 70 10.71 12.36 4.81
C GLU A 70 10.12 12.83 3.48
N TYR A 71 8.96 12.30 3.09
CA TYR A 71 8.30 12.71 1.85
C TYR A 71 7.48 13.97 2.04
N LYS A 72 7.39 14.75 0.96
CA LYS A 72 6.48 15.90 0.87
C LYS A 72 5.05 15.47 1.24
N PRO A 73 4.26 16.32 1.93
CA PRO A 73 2.90 15.99 2.35
C PRO A 73 2.03 15.43 1.21
N SER A 74 2.06 16.06 0.03
CA SER A 74 1.35 15.59 -1.17
C SER A 74 1.70 14.15 -1.62
N TYR A 75 2.94 13.71 -1.43
CA TYR A 75 3.35 12.34 -1.73
C TYR A 75 2.83 11.36 -0.68
N ARG A 76 2.90 11.74 0.60
CA ARG A 76 2.35 10.97 1.72
C ARG A 76 0.84 10.78 1.57
N TYR A 77 0.13 11.85 1.21
CA TYR A 77 -1.29 11.81 0.90
C TYR A 77 -1.62 10.87 -0.27
N ARG A 78 -0.79 10.89 -1.33
CA ARG A 78 -0.97 9.98 -2.47
C ARG A 78 -0.87 8.52 -2.05
N TYR A 79 0.11 8.15 -1.21
CA TYR A 79 0.22 6.79 -0.68
C TYR A 79 -0.97 6.42 0.19
N TYR A 80 -1.43 7.33 1.06
CA TYR A 80 -2.66 7.13 1.84
C TYR A 80 -3.85 6.80 0.93
N ARG A 81 -4.07 7.55 -0.16
CA ARG A 81 -5.14 7.27 -1.13
C ARG A 81 -4.98 5.92 -1.84
N HIS A 82 -3.76 5.45 -2.06
CA HIS A 82 -3.52 4.13 -2.64
C HIS A 82 -3.83 3.02 -1.65
N ILE A 83 -3.41 3.17 -0.40
CA ILE A 83 -3.72 2.24 0.70
C ILE A 83 -5.23 2.16 0.90
N GLU A 84 -5.92 3.29 0.99
CA GLU A 84 -7.39 3.36 1.09
C GLU A 84 -8.07 2.50 0.00
N LYS A 85 -7.67 2.66 -1.27
CA LYS A 85 -8.24 1.88 -2.39
C LYS A 85 -7.96 0.39 -2.26
N ILE A 86 -6.73 0.01 -1.89
CA ILE A 86 -6.36 -1.39 -1.68
C ILE A 86 -7.19 -2.01 -0.55
N LEU A 87 -7.42 -1.29 0.55
CA LEU A 87 -8.20 -1.77 1.69
C LEU A 87 -9.70 -1.85 1.38
N LYS A 88 -10.23 -0.91 0.58
CA LYS A 88 -11.61 -0.95 0.08
C LYS A 88 -11.86 -2.17 -0.81
N GLU A 89 -10.96 -2.43 -1.75
CA GLU A 89 -11.01 -3.62 -2.62
C GLU A 89 -10.92 -4.93 -1.82
N ARG A 90 -10.17 -4.93 -0.70
CA ARG A 90 -10.09 -6.09 0.21
C ARG A 90 -11.28 -6.22 1.17
N GLY A 91 -12.20 -5.24 1.19
CA GLY A 91 -13.35 -5.24 2.10
C GLY A 91 -13.02 -4.99 3.58
N VAL A 92 -11.79 -4.58 3.91
CA VAL A 92 -11.33 -4.38 5.30
C VAL A 92 -11.20 -2.90 5.69
N TRP A 93 -11.43 -1.97 4.75
CA TRP A 93 -11.31 -0.52 5.00
C TRP A 93 -12.05 -0.08 6.26
N TRP A 94 -13.30 -0.49 6.43
CA TRP A 94 -14.14 -0.07 7.55
C TRP A 94 -13.58 -0.46 8.92
N GLN A 95 -12.80 -1.52 8.99
CA GLN A 95 -12.19 -1.96 10.26
C GLN A 95 -10.99 -1.10 10.66
N TRP A 96 -10.35 -0.44 9.69
CA TRP A 96 -9.08 0.27 9.89
C TRP A 96 -9.19 1.76 9.59
N LYS A 97 -10.40 2.21 9.22
CA LYS A 97 -10.68 3.58 8.80
C LYS A 97 -10.26 4.55 9.90
N ASP A 98 -10.74 4.37 11.12
CA ASP A 98 -10.56 5.36 12.19
C ASP A 98 -9.06 5.60 12.48
N ASP A 99 -8.27 4.54 12.62
CA ASP A 99 -6.82 4.69 12.85
C ASP A 99 -6.04 5.26 11.66
N LEU A 100 -6.54 5.06 10.43
CA LEU A 100 -5.92 5.61 9.22
C LEU A 100 -6.43 7.02 8.91
N GLU A 101 -7.59 7.41 9.44
CA GLU A 101 -8.23 8.69 9.20
C GLU A 101 -7.80 9.79 10.17
N ASP A 102 -7.22 9.42 11.31
CA ASP A 102 -6.75 10.36 12.33
C ASP A 102 -5.30 10.83 12.11
N GLY A 103 -4.61 10.33 11.08
CA GLY A 103 -3.19 10.64 10.83
C GLY A 103 -2.93 11.88 9.97
N GLU A 104 -1.76 12.51 10.20
CA GLU A 104 -1.30 13.71 9.49
C GLU A 104 -1.15 13.52 7.97
N TRP A 105 -0.98 12.28 7.51
CA TRP A 105 -0.86 11.90 6.10
C TRP A 105 -2.11 12.17 5.25
N ARG A 106 -3.22 12.63 5.84
CA ARG A 106 -4.42 13.03 5.10
C ARG A 106 -4.35 14.43 4.50
N ARG A 107 -3.37 15.24 4.89
CA ARG A 107 -3.24 16.62 4.44
C ARG A 107 -2.25 16.69 3.26
N PRO A 108 -2.65 17.22 2.08
CA PRO A 108 -1.77 17.38 0.93
C PRO A 108 -0.62 18.37 1.16
#